data_AF-A0A9J7YWN5-F1
#
_entry.id   AF-A0A9J7YWN5-F1
#
_cell.length_a   1.000
_cell.length_b   1.000
_cell.length_c   1.000
_cell.angle_alpha   90.00
_cell.angle_beta   90.00
_cell.angle_gamma   90.00
#
_symmetry.space_group_name_H-M   'P 1'
#
loop_
_entity.id
_entity.type
_entity.pdbx_description
1 polymer ?
#
loop_
_entity_poly.entity_id
_entity_poly.type
_entity_poly.pdbx_seq_one_letter_code
_entity_poly.pdbx_strand_id
1 'polypeptide(L)'
;MPRSGRPSKFTPRADRKMLKEITKNPKISSQDLQQAFATVDVKVHASTVRKRLQKFNFHERCARRKPLLSKKNIKARLKFARENVDKDQDFWNNVLWTASSNTRICRPLQMHLFVVKVNPYGKVIFTYM
;
A
#
# COMPACT_ATOMS: atom_id res chain seq x y z
N MET A 1 17.64 -7.09 -39.72
CA MET A 1 16.43 -7.86 -39.32
C MET A 1 16.56 -8.22 -37.84
N PRO A 2 15.56 -7.94 -36.98
CA PRO A 2 15.58 -8.36 -35.59
C PRO A 2 15.50 -9.89 -35.48
N ARG A 3 16.28 -10.50 -34.59
CA ARG A 3 16.28 -11.96 -34.38
C ARG A 3 15.05 -12.39 -33.58
N SER A 4 14.41 -13.48 -33.96
CA SER A 4 13.36 -14.11 -33.17
C SER A 4 13.96 -14.77 -31.93
N GLY A 5 13.41 -14.44 -30.77
CA GLY A 5 13.81 -15.03 -29.49
C GLY A 5 13.17 -16.41 -29.24
N ARG A 6 13.55 -17.04 -28.13
CA ARG A 6 12.93 -18.29 -27.67
C ARG A 6 11.44 -18.10 -27.36
N PRO A 7 10.54 -19.01 -27.81
CA PRO A 7 9.13 -18.94 -27.45
C PRO A 7 8.91 -19.11 -25.94
N SER A 8 7.89 -18.43 -25.42
CA SER A 8 7.54 -18.52 -24.00
C SER A 8 6.90 -19.86 -23.66
N LYS A 9 7.18 -20.39 -22.48
CA LYS A 9 6.47 -21.56 -21.92
C LYS A 9 5.06 -21.21 -21.41
N PHE A 10 4.74 -19.93 -21.23
CA PHE A 10 3.42 -19.51 -20.76
C PHE A 10 2.43 -19.48 -21.92
N THR A 11 1.40 -20.32 -21.82
CA THR A 11 0.24 -20.23 -22.69
C THR A 11 -0.73 -19.13 -22.20
N PRO A 12 -1.56 -18.55 -23.07
CA PRO A 12 -2.59 -17.58 -22.64
C PRO A 12 -3.54 -18.12 -21.57
N ARG A 13 -3.76 -19.44 -21.55
CA ARG A 13 -4.54 -20.13 -20.49
C ARG A 13 -3.81 -20.13 -19.16
N ALA A 14 -2.50 -20.42 -19.15
CA ALA A 14 -1.68 -20.39 -17.96
C ALA A 14 -1.60 -18.98 -17.35
N ASP A 15 -1.41 -17.94 -18.17
CA ASP A 15 -1.40 -16.55 -17.69
C ASP A 15 -2.73 -16.17 -17.02
N ARG A 16 -3.87 -16.53 -17.63
CA ARG A 16 -5.19 -16.23 -17.06
C ARG A 16 -5.42 -16.94 -15.72
N LYS A 17 -5.00 -18.21 -15.62
CA LYS A 17 -5.11 -18.96 -14.36
C LYS A 17 -4.25 -18.30 -13.27
N MET A 18 -3.02 -17.92 -13.61
CA MET A 18 -2.12 -17.20 -12.71
C MET A 18 -2.73 -15.92 -12.14
N LEU A 19 -3.26 -15.08 -13.03
CA LEU A 19 -3.85 -13.79 -12.66
C LEU A 19 -5.11 -13.97 -11.79
N LYS A 20 -5.90 -15.03 -12.06
CA LYS A 20 -7.06 -15.39 -11.24
C LYS A 20 -6.66 -15.79 -9.82
N GLU A 21 -5.62 -16.61 -9.66
CA GLU A 21 -5.13 -17.03 -8.34
C GLU A 21 -4.61 -15.83 -7.52
N ILE A 22 -3.88 -14.91 -8.15
CA ILE A 22 -3.37 -13.70 -7.48
C ILE A 22 -4.50 -12.77 -7.05
N THR A 23 -5.53 -12.64 -7.90
CA THR A 23 -6.70 -11.81 -7.57
C THR A 23 -7.47 -12.40 -6.39
N LYS A 24 -7.54 -13.74 -6.29
CA LYS A 24 -8.17 -14.45 -5.18
C LYS A 24 -7.36 -14.32 -3.89
N ASN A 25 -6.03 -14.48 -3.96
CA ASN A 25 -5.14 -14.37 -2.82
C ASN A 25 -3.89 -13.53 -3.18
N PRO A 26 -3.87 -12.24 -2.82
CA PRO A 26 -2.76 -11.35 -3.18
C PRO A 26 -1.46 -11.63 -2.41
N LYS A 27 -1.48 -12.52 -1.41
CA LYS A 27 -0.31 -12.92 -0.60
C LYS A 27 0.35 -14.21 -1.10
N ILE A 28 -0.14 -14.80 -2.18
CA ILE A 28 0.39 -16.06 -2.70
C ILE A 28 1.87 -15.92 -3.11
N SER A 29 2.70 -16.89 -2.74
CA SER A 29 4.11 -16.85 -3.11
C SER A 29 4.34 -17.33 -4.55
N SER A 30 5.48 -16.98 -5.14
CA SER A 30 5.87 -17.50 -6.45
C SER A 30 6.09 -19.02 -6.45
N GLN A 31 6.41 -19.61 -5.29
CA GLN A 31 6.58 -21.06 -5.14
C GLN A 31 5.23 -21.77 -5.13
N ASP A 32 4.24 -21.21 -4.43
CA ASP A 32 2.88 -21.74 -4.42
C ASP A 32 2.25 -21.65 -5.83
N LEU A 33 2.50 -20.55 -6.53
CA LEU A 33 2.08 -20.40 -7.93
C LEU A 33 2.77 -21.44 -8.82
N GLN A 34 4.05 -21.72 -8.61
CA GLN A 34 4.76 -22.78 -9.34
C GLN A 34 4.11 -24.16 -9.13
N GLN A 35 3.73 -24.49 -7.90
CA GLN A 35 2.99 -25.72 -7.60
C GLN A 35 1.63 -25.75 -8.31
N ALA A 36 0.91 -24.62 -8.31
CA ALA A 36 -0.35 -24.50 -9.03
C ALA A 36 -0.21 -24.72 -10.55
N PHE A 37 0.95 -24.40 -11.14
CA PHE A 37 1.24 -24.65 -12.56
C PHE A 37 1.61 -26.11 -12.88
N ALA A 38 2.06 -26.90 -11.90
CA ALA A 38 2.29 -28.33 -12.10
C ALA A 38 0.99 -29.04 -12.57
N THR A 39 -0.17 -28.56 -12.12
CA THR A 39 -1.49 -29.07 -12.56
C THR A 39 -1.85 -28.73 -14.01
N VAL A 40 -1.15 -27.77 -14.62
CA VAL A 40 -1.40 -27.27 -15.99
C VAL A 40 -0.33 -27.81 -16.96
N ASP A 41 0.50 -28.75 -16.51
CA ASP A 41 1.64 -29.30 -17.26
C ASP A 41 2.67 -28.23 -17.70
N VAL A 42 2.71 -27.08 -17.00
CA VAL A 42 3.69 -26.02 -17.27
C VAL A 42 4.82 -26.11 -16.24
N LYS A 43 5.92 -26.78 -16.62
CA LYS A 43 7.12 -26.86 -15.79
C LYS A 43 7.97 -25.59 -15.93
N VAL A 44 7.79 -24.67 -14.98
CA VAL A 44 8.53 -23.40 -14.86
C VAL A 44 9.12 -23.24 -13.47
N HIS A 45 10.27 -22.58 -13.39
CA HIS A 45 10.90 -22.21 -12.12
C HIS A 45 10.23 -20.95 -11.53
N ALA A 46 10.20 -20.82 -10.20
CA ALA A 46 9.61 -19.67 -9.49
C ALA A 46 10.13 -18.31 -10.00
N SER A 47 11.41 -18.21 -10.36
CA SER A 47 11.98 -16.98 -10.93
C SER A 47 11.37 -16.58 -12.27
N THR A 48 10.98 -17.55 -13.11
CA THR A 48 10.28 -17.29 -14.37
C THR A 48 8.85 -16.82 -14.13
N VAL A 49 8.17 -17.38 -13.13
CA VAL A 49 6.85 -16.91 -12.69
C VAL A 49 6.95 -15.45 -12.23
N ARG A 50 7.92 -15.12 -11.38
CA ARG A 50 8.15 -13.74 -10.92
C ARG A 50 8.39 -12.75 -12.06
N LYS A 51 9.23 -13.10 -13.03
CA LYS A 51 9.47 -12.27 -14.24
C LYS A 51 8.19 -12.10 -15.08
N ARG A 52 7.39 -13.16 -15.21
CA ARG A 52 6.10 -13.08 -15.92
C ARG A 52 5.13 -12.14 -15.21
N LEU A 53 5.06 -12.19 -13.89
CA LEU A 53 4.23 -11.29 -13.08
C LEU A 53 4.64 -9.82 -13.21
N GLN A 54 5.94 -9.54 -13.21
CA GLN A 54 6.45 -8.19 -13.43
C GLN A 54 6.04 -7.65 -14.81
N LYS A 55 5.96 -8.49 -15.85
CA LYS A 55 5.44 -8.10 -17.17
C LYS A 55 3.96 -7.68 -17.14
N PHE A 56 3.19 -8.22 -16.19
CA PHE A 56 1.81 -7.83 -15.93
C PHE A 56 1.68 -6.74 -14.86
N ASN A 57 2.77 -6.06 -14.49
CA ASN A 57 2.83 -5.02 -13.44
C ASN A 57 2.48 -5.50 -12.03
N PHE A 58 2.59 -6.80 -11.76
CA PHE A 58 2.48 -7.34 -10.40
C PHE A 58 3.85 -7.35 -9.74
N HIS A 59 3.97 -6.56 -8.68
CA HIS A 59 5.17 -6.46 -7.86
C HIS A 59 4.88 -6.97 -6.45
N GLU A 60 5.86 -7.63 -5.86
CA GLU A 60 5.85 -7.94 -4.44
C GLU A 60 5.89 -6.65 -3.64
N ARG A 61 4.94 -6.50 -2.70
CA ARG A 61 4.83 -5.35 -1.81
C ARG A 61 4.55 -5.84 -0.40
N CYS A 62 5.14 -5.18 0.59
CA CYS A 62 4.81 -5.41 1.99
C CYS A 62 3.58 -4.58 2.38
N ALA A 63 2.55 -5.24 2.92
CA ALA A 63 1.39 -4.53 3.45
C ALA A 63 1.79 -3.67 4.67
N ARG A 64 1.37 -2.39 4.69
CA ARG A 64 1.62 -1.52 5.85
C ARG A 64 0.81 -1.99 7.05
N ARG A 65 1.45 -2.03 8.23
CA ARG A 65 0.75 -2.26 9.50
C ARG A 65 -0.23 -1.10 9.74
N LYS A 66 -1.50 -1.41 9.97
CA LYS A 66 -2.54 -0.45 10.32
C LYS A 66 -3.20 -0.88 11.62
N PRO A 67 -3.61 0.06 12.49
CA PRO A 67 -4.39 -0.29 13.66
C PRO A 67 -5.71 -0.93 13.23
N LEU A 68 -6.15 -1.93 13.99
CA LEU A 68 -7.44 -2.57 13.76
C LEU A 68 -8.56 -1.58 14.13
N LEU A 69 -9.47 -1.31 13.19
CA LEU A 69 -10.60 -0.42 13.41
C LEU A 69 -11.85 -1.23 13.73
N SER A 70 -12.51 -0.91 14.84
CA SER A 70 -13.84 -1.43 15.14
C SER A 70 -14.88 -0.87 14.18
N LYS A 71 -15.99 -1.58 13.97
CA LYS A 71 -17.10 -1.10 13.11
C LYS A 71 -17.63 0.27 13.57
N LYS A 72 -17.66 0.52 14.89
CA LYS A 72 -18.02 1.82 15.48
C LYS A 72 -17.05 2.92 15.05
N ASN A 73 -15.74 2.65 15.16
CA ASN A 73 -14.71 3.63 14.81
C ASN A 73 -14.71 3.93 13.30
N ILE A 74 -14.97 2.94 12.44
CA ILE A 74 -15.10 3.16 10.99
C ILE A 74 -16.25 4.13 10.70
N LYS A 75 -17.44 3.90 11.27
CA LYS A 75 -18.61 4.76 11.07
C LYS A 75 -18.36 6.19 11.58
N ALA A 76 -17.81 6.33 12.79
CA ALA A 76 -17.52 7.63 13.39
C ALA A 76 -16.50 8.42 12.54
N ARG A 77 -15.43 7.77 12.09
CA ARG A 77 -14.42 8.39 11.23
C ARG A 77 -14.98 8.80 9.87
N LEU A 78 -15.84 7.98 9.27
CA LEU A 78 -16.48 8.31 8.00
C LEU A 78 -17.45 9.48 8.12
N LYS A 79 -18.25 9.50 9.19
CA LYS A 79 -19.16 10.63 9.51
C LYS A 79 -18.37 11.92 9.69
N PHE A 80 -17.32 11.88 10.51
CA PHE A 80 -16.42 13.01 10.71
C PHE A 80 -15.80 13.49 9.38
N ALA A 81 -15.26 12.57 8.57
CA ALA A 81 -14.66 12.94 7.29
C ALA A 81 -15.67 13.65 6.36
N ARG A 82 -16.91 13.16 6.27
CA ARG A 82 -17.96 13.76 5.43
C ARG A 82 -18.39 15.13 5.93
N GLU A 83 -18.55 15.31 7.24
CA GLU A 83 -18.99 16.58 7.83
C GLU A 83 -17.91 17.67 7.78
N ASN A 84 -16.65 17.28 7.58
CA ASN A 84 -15.51 18.19 7.68
C ASN A 84 -14.72 18.32 6.37
N VAL A 85 -15.09 17.63 5.28
CA VAL A 85 -14.35 17.67 4.01
C VAL A 85 -14.39 19.05 3.35
N ASP A 86 -15.52 19.74 3.44
CA ASP A 86 -15.76 21.04 2.78
C ASP A 86 -15.45 22.23 3.70
N LYS A 87 -14.82 22.00 4.85
CA LYS A 87 -14.52 23.08 5.80
C LYS A 87 -13.29 23.89 5.36
N ASP A 88 -13.44 25.20 5.46
CA ASP A 88 -12.40 26.16 5.10
C ASP A 88 -11.15 26.06 5.99
N GLN A 89 -10.03 26.52 5.45
CA GLN A 89 -8.75 26.50 6.16
C GLN A 89 -8.79 27.31 7.47
N ASP A 90 -9.56 28.41 7.50
CA ASP A 90 -9.70 29.24 8.70
C ASP A 90 -10.38 28.49 9.85
N PHE A 91 -11.34 27.61 9.54
CA PHE A 91 -11.91 26.72 10.53
C PHE A 91 -10.81 25.84 11.15
N TRP A 92 -9.96 25.22 10.33
CA TRP A 92 -8.90 24.34 10.80
C TRP A 92 -7.80 25.06 11.57
N ASN A 93 -7.50 26.32 11.21
CA ASN A 93 -6.54 27.15 11.94
C ASN A 93 -6.99 27.44 13.38
N ASN A 94 -8.30 27.44 13.62
CA ASN A 94 -8.89 27.64 14.94
C ASN A 94 -9.04 26.34 15.76
N VAL A 95 -8.74 25.16 15.17
CA VAL A 95 -8.83 23.88 15.89
C VAL A 95 -7.51 23.59 16.61
N LEU A 96 -7.56 23.58 17.94
CA LEU A 96 -6.45 23.11 18.76
C LEU A 96 -6.40 21.57 18.80
N TRP A 97 -5.31 21.00 18.31
CA TRP A 97 -5.07 19.55 18.36
C TRP A 97 -4.16 19.20 19.53
N THR A 98 -4.62 18.32 20.41
CA THR A 98 -3.80 17.75 21.47
C THR A 98 -3.60 16.26 21.23
N ALA A 99 -2.35 15.80 21.27
CA ALA A 99 -2.01 14.39 21.19
C ALA A 99 -0.95 14.07 22.25
N SER A 100 -1.31 13.27 23.25
CA SER A 100 -0.34 12.73 24.21
C SER A 100 0.27 11.46 23.63
N SER A 101 1.50 11.54 23.10
CA SER A 101 2.27 10.34 22.77
C SER A 101 3.05 9.89 24.01
N ASN A 102 2.75 8.70 24.53
CA ASN A 102 3.58 8.07 25.54
C ASN A 102 4.89 7.57 24.90
N THR A 103 5.88 8.45 24.75
CA THR A 103 7.23 8.06 24.30
C THR A 103 8.02 7.56 25.50
N ARG A 104 8.04 6.24 25.73
CA ARG A 104 9.09 5.61 26.55
C ARG A 104 10.35 5.47 25.71
N ILE A 105 11.04 6.57 25.42
CA ILE A 105 12.44 6.54 24.98
C ILE A 105 13.16 7.73 25.63
N CYS A 106 14.16 7.40 26.43
CA CYS A 106 15.02 8.25 27.23
C CYS A 106 15.67 9.38 26.40
N ARG A 107 15.36 10.66 26.71
CA ARG A 107 16.22 11.86 26.64
C ARG A 107 15.45 13.11 27.14
N PRO A 108 16.15 14.16 27.63
CA PRO A 108 15.54 15.24 28.39
C PRO A 108 14.63 16.11 27.50
N LEU A 109 13.56 16.59 28.13
CA LEU A 109 12.47 17.34 27.51
C LEU A 109 13.00 18.57 26.75
N GLN A 110 12.98 18.50 25.43
CA GLN A 110 12.90 19.70 24.60
C GLN A 110 11.45 19.84 24.17
N MET A 111 10.79 20.90 24.68
CA MET A 111 9.46 21.34 24.27
C MET A 111 9.54 21.75 22.79
N HIS A 112 9.28 20.81 21.87
CA HIS A 112 9.22 21.11 20.45
C HIS A 112 7.86 21.75 20.16
N LEU A 113 7.85 23.07 20.00
CA LEU A 113 6.67 23.83 19.56
C LEU A 113 6.43 23.49 18.07
N PHE A 114 5.31 22.84 17.76
CA PHE A 114 4.92 22.60 16.38
C PHE A 114 4.28 23.86 15.79
N VAL A 115 4.97 24.51 14.84
CA VAL A 115 4.37 25.59 14.05
C VAL A 115 3.86 25.00 12.73
N VAL A 116 2.56 25.07 12.52
CA VAL A 116 1.91 24.65 11.28
C VAL A 116 2.01 25.80 10.27
N LYS A 117 2.69 25.60 9.15
CA LYS A 117 2.73 26.57 8.04
C LYS A 117 2.02 25.97 6.83
N VAL A 118 1.11 26.75 6.24
CA VAL A 118 0.48 26.43 4.96
C VAL A 118 1.26 27.14 3.86
N ASN A 119 1.79 26.38 2.91
CA ASN A 119 2.51 26.91 1.75
C ASN A 119 1.51 27.46 0.71
N PRO A 120 1.85 28.48 -0.11
CA PRO A 120 1.01 29.02 -1.20
C PRO A 120 0.38 28.00 -2.16
N TYR A 121 0.83 26.75 -2.19
CA TYR A 121 0.20 25.64 -2.94
C TYR A 121 -0.81 24.81 -2.11
N GLY A 122 -1.28 25.32 -0.97
CA GLY A 122 -2.25 24.66 -0.09
C GLY A 122 -1.72 23.45 0.67
N LYS A 123 -0.40 23.22 0.68
CA LYS A 123 0.22 22.10 1.40
C LYS A 123 0.56 22.53 2.82
N VAL A 124 0.01 21.80 3.79
CA VAL A 124 0.37 21.91 5.21
C VAL A 124 1.73 21.27 5.42
N ILE A 125 2.73 22.05 5.82
CA ILE A 125 4.09 21.59 6.09
C ILE A 125 4.33 21.70 7.60
N PHE A 126 4.76 20.60 8.20
CA PHE A 126 5.19 20.56 9.60
C PHE A 126 6.70 20.79 9.63
N THR A 127 7.14 21.93 10.17
CA THR A 127 8.57 22.26 10.34
C THR A 127 8.93 22.23 11.82
N TYR A 128 10.05 21.58 12.15
CA TYR A 128 10.63 21.56 13.49
C TYR A 128 11.49 22.82 13.69
N MET A 129 11.43 23.44 14.87
CA MET A 129 12.50 24.30 15.40
C MET A 129 13.24 23.56 16.50
#